data_AF-A0ABD2ZMY0-F1
#
_entry.id   AF-A0ABD2ZMY0-F1
#
_cell.length_a   1.000
_cell.length_b   1.000
_cell.length_c   1.000
_cell.angle_alpha   90.00
_cell.angle_beta   90.00
_cell.angle_gamma   90.00
#
_symmetry.space_group_name_H-M   'P 1'
#
loop_
_entity.id
_entity.type
_entity.pdbx_description
1 polymer ?
#
loop_
_entity_poly.entity_id
_entity_poly.type
_entity_poly.pdbx_seq_one_letter_code
_entity_poly.pdbx_strand_id
1 'polypeptide(L)'
;MLEFEFTELEQILATNVRGTAACVKHAANATVERGVKGSIVCTASVAATTAGEGWTDYYMSKHAILGLMRCASKQFGQHEIRVSTVSPFAVATPLTCNYLQMDAEELEKIYQPHTSLKGSILEEL
;
A
#
# COMPACT_ATOMS: atom_id res chain seq x y z
N MET A 1 -8.51 18.16 -14.57
CA MET A 1 -7.70 17.49 -15.62
C MET A 1 -6.68 16.60 -14.89
N LEU A 2 -5.75 15.90 -15.55
CA LEU A 2 -4.63 15.26 -14.83
C LEU A 2 -3.74 16.36 -14.24
N GLU A 3 -3.94 16.66 -12.96
CA GLU A 3 -3.27 17.74 -12.24
C GLU A 3 -2.49 17.13 -11.08
N PHE A 4 -1.19 16.95 -11.28
CA PHE A 4 -0.21 16.59 -10.25
C PHE A 4 1.16 17.14 -10.67
N GLU A 5 1.99 17.51 -9.70
CA GLU A 5 3.34 18.00 -9.97
C GLU A 5 4.31 16.82 -10.10
N PHE A 6 5.20 16.87 -11.10
CA PHE A 6 6.18 15.80 -11.30
C PHE A 6 7.10 15.61 -10.09
N THR A 7 7.40 16.69 -9.36
CA THR A 7 8.18 16.60 -8.12
C THR A 7 7.45 15.81 -7.03
N GLU A 8 6.14 15.99 -6.87
CA GLU A 8 5.34 15.22 -5.92
C GLU A 8 5.22 13.75 -6.35
N LEU A 9 5.02 13.52 -7.66
CA LEU A 9 5.03 12.17 -8.23
C LEU A 9 6.37 11.47 -7.93
N GLU A 10 7.50 12.13 -8.16
CA GLU A 10 8.83 11.58 -7.88
C GLU A 10 9.00 11.22 -6.40
N GLN A 11 8.54 12.08 -5.49
CA GLN A 11 8.59 11.83 -4.05
C GLN A 11 7.73 10.62 -3.65
N ILE A 12 6.51 10.53 -4.17
CA ILE A 12 5.60 9.40 -3.91
C ILE A 12 6.18 8.10 -4.48
N LEU A 13 6.72 8.11 -5.70
CA LEU A 13 7.33 6.93 -6.30
C LEU A 13 8.62 6.52 -5.58
N ALA A 14 9.45 7.48 -5.16
CA ALA A 14 10.64 7.19 -4.38
C ALA A 14 10.30 6.53 -3.04
N THR A 15 9.25 6.99 -2.38
CA THR A 15 8.82 6.46 -1.08
C THR A 15 8.09 5.12 -1.24
N ASN A 16 6.97 5.11 -1.96
CA ASN A 16 6.08 3.95 -2.03
C ASN A 16 6.65 2.84 -2.92
N VAL A 17 7.20 3.19 -4.08
CA VAL A 17 7.61 2.18 -5.08
C VAL A 17 9.04 1.74 -4.85
N ARG A 18 9.99 2.69 -4.87
CA ARG A 18 11.41 2.36 -4.71
C ARG A 18 11.69 1.81 -3.31
N GLY A 19 11.10 2.40 -2.26
CA GLY A 19 11.21 1.89 -0.89
C GLY A 19 10.74 0.43 -0.77
N THR A 20 9.52 0.15 -1.23
CA THR A 20 8.96 -1.22 -1.18
C THR A 20 9.78 -2.19 -2.03
N ALA A 21 10.20 -1.79 -3.24
CA ALA A 21 11.03 -2.62 -4.11
C ALA A 21 12.37 -2.98 -3.46
N ALA A 22 13.02 -2.03 -2.78
CA ALA A 22 14.25 -2.30 -2.05
C ALA A 22 14.02 -3.31 -0.92
N CYS A 23 12.99 -3.11 -0.10
CA CYS A 23 12.64 -4.04 0.99
C CYS A 23 12.38 -5.45 0.47
N VAL A 24 11.52 -5.60 -0.55
CA VAL A 24 11.19 -6.90 -1.12
C VAL A 24 12.42 -7.58 -1.70
N LYS A 25 13.23 -6.86 -2.51
CA LYS A 25 14.45 -7.39 -3.13
C LYS A 25 15.41 -7.92 -2.08
N HIS A 26 15.75 -7.10 -1.09
CA HIS A 26 16.76 -7.46 -0.11
C HIS A 26 16.28 -8.51 0.88
N ALA A 27 15.02 -8.43 1.34
CA ALA A 27 14.46 -9.44 2.23
C ALA A 27 14.33 -10.81 1.55
N ALA A 28 13.85 -10.85 0.30
CA ALA A 28 13.73 -12.10 -0.44
C ALA A 28 15.10 -12.74 -0.70
N ASN A 29 16.09 -11.97 -1.17
CA ASN A 29 17.43 -12.49 -1.42
C ASN A 29 18.09 -13.00 -0.13
N ALA A 30 18.01 -12.25 0.98
CA ALA A 30 18.56 -12.69 2.26
C ALA A 30 17.88 -13.98 2.78
N THR A 31 16.59 -14.16 2.50
CA THR A 31 15.84 -15.39 2.84
C THR A 31 16.33 -16.57 2.02
N VAL A 32 16.55 -16.38 0.71
CA VAL A 32 17.15 -17.38 -0.19
C VAL A 32 18.56 -17.76 0.27
N GLU A 33 19.42 -16.78 0.54
CA GLU A 33 20.81 -17.00 0.98
C GLU A 33 20.90 -17.82 2.28
N ARG A 34 19.94 -17.60 3.19
CA ARG A 34 19.84 -18.35 4.45
C ARG A 34 19.24 -19.75 4.28
N GLY A 35 18.68 -20.07 3.12
CA GLY A 35 18.02 -21.35 2.86
C GLY A 35 16.78 -21.58 3.72
N VAL A 36 16.10 -20.51 4.13
CA VAL A 36 14.88 -20.60 4.96
C VAL A 36 13.65 -20.21 4.15
N LYS A 37 12.49 -20.75 4.52
CA LYS A 37 11.20 -20.38 3.93
C LYS A 37 10.73 -19.07 4.54
N GLY A 38 9.83 -18.36 3.87
CA GLY A 38 9.33 -17.10 4.40
C GLY A 38 8.09 -16.54 3.73
N SER A 39 7.62 -15.42 4.26
CA SER A 39 6.59 -14.63 3.60
C SER A 39 6.84 -13.14 3.73
N ILE A 40 6.63 -12.41 2.64
CA ILE A 40 6.73 -10.96 2.56
C ILE A 40 5.32 -10.42 2.27
N VAL A 41 4.84 -9.51 3.12
CA VAL A 41 3.54 -8.85 2.95
C VAL A 41 3.78 -7.38 2.69
N CYS A 42 3.30 -6.89 1.54
CA CYS A 42 3.38 -5.48 1.17
C CYS A 42 2.05 -4.77 1.44
N THR A 43 2.11 -3.49 1.84
CA THR A 43 0.93 -2.65 2.03
C THR A 43 0.57 -1.93 0.74
N ALA A 44 -0.43 -2.43 0.02
CA ALA A 44 -1.00 -1.80 -1.16
C ALA A 44 -2.12 -0.82 -0.73
N SER A 45 -3.25 -0.85 -1.42
CA SER A 45 -4.47 -0.09 -1.16
C SER A 45 -5.56 -0.62 -2.10
N VAL A 46 -6.83 -0.34 -1.81
CA VAL A 46 -7.90 -0.47 -2.83
C VAL A 46 -7.52 0.24 -4.15
N ALA A 47 -6.78 1.36 -4.05
CA ALA A 47 -6.25 2.12 -5.17
C ALA A 47 -5.25 1.34 -6.05
N ALA A 48 -4.79 0.16 -5.63
CA ALA A 48 -3.95 -0.71 -6.44
C ALA A 48 -4.72 -1.51 -7.50
N THR A 49 -6.06 -1.52 -7.42
CA THR A 49 -6.94 -2.31 -8.30
C THR A 49 -8.14 -1.53 -8.84
N THR A 50 -8.29 -0.26 -8.46
CA THR A 50 -9.40 0.61 -8.87
C THR A 50 -8.87 1.91 -9.47
N ALA A 51 -9.76 2.77 -9.95
CA ALA A 51 -9.46 4.15 -10.31
C ALA A 51 -10.33 5.08 -9.44
N GLY A 52 -9.91 6.34 -9.30
CA GLY A 52 -10.64 7.37 -8.58
C GLY A 52 -10.42 8.74 -9.21
N GLU A 53 -11.25 9.69 -8.81
CA GLU A 53 -11.09 11.10 -9.16
C GLU A 53 -10.10 11.72 -8.16
N GLY A 54 -8.91 12.10 -8.64
CA GLY A 54 -7.81 12.63 -7.82
C GLY A 54 -6.72 11.61 -7.46
N TRP A 55 -5.62 12.10 -6.88
CA TRP A 55 -4.47 11.30 -6.38
C TRP A 55 -3.88 10.33 -7.40
N THR A 56 -3.81 10.74 -8.67
CA THR A 56 -3.37 9.85 -9.76
C THR A 56 -1.98 9.27 -9.51
N ASP A 57 -1.08 10.07 -8.97
CA ASP A 57 0.26 9.69 -8.51
C ASP A 57 0.24 8.57 -7.44
N TYR A 58 -0.64 8.69 -6.44
CA TYR A 58 -0.83 7.65 -5.43
C TYR A 58 -1.39 6.36 -6.04
N TYR A 59 -2.42 6.45 -6.90
CA TYR A 59 -2.98 5.30 -7.61
C TYR A 59 -1.91 4.59 -8.46
N MET A 60 -1.09 5.35 -9.20
CA MET A 60 0.05 4.82 -9.95
C MET A 60 1.02 4.08 -9.02
N SER A 61 1.38 4.70 -7.89
CA SER A 61 2.31 4.09 -6.92
C SER A 61 1.78 2.77 -6.34
N LYS A 62 0.48 2.68 -6.05
CA LYS A 62 -0.13 1.48 -5.47
C LYS A 62 -0.32 0.36 -6.50
N HIS A 63 -0.62 0.69 -7.76
CA HIS A 63 -0.57 -0.29 -8.86
C HIS A 63 0.83 -0.85 -9.06
N ALA A 64 1.87 -0.02 -8.95
CA ALA A 64 3.26 -0.48 -9.07
C ALA A 64 3.62 -1.50 -7.97
N ILE A 65 3.14 -1.32 -6.73
CA ILE A 65 3.32 -2.32 -5.65
C ILE A 65 2.66 -3.66 -6.01
N LEU A 66 1.46 -3.64 -6.60
CA LEU A 66 0.79 -4.87 -7.04
C LEU A 66 1.57 -5.58 -8.16
N GLY A 67 2.13 -4.82 -9.11
CA GLY A 67 3.01 -5.33 -10.14
C GLY A 67 4.28 -5.98 -9.57
N LEU A 68 4.95 -5.27 -8.65
CA LEU A 68 6.13 -5.76 -7.94
C LEU A 68 5.83 -7.08 -7.21
N MET A 69 4.74 -7.14 -6.45
CA MET A 69 4.35 -8.34 -5.74
C MET A 69 4.18 -9.52 -6.70
N ARG A 70 3.41 -9.35 -7.80
CA ARG A 70 3.17 -10.42 -8.79
C ARG A 70 4.48 -10.96 -9.38
N CYS A 71 5.42 -10.07 -9.72
CA CYS A 71 6.73 -10.45 -10.21
C CYS A 71 7.53 -11.20 -9.15
N ALA A 72 7.59 -10.68 -7.92
CA ALA A 72 8.34 -11.29 -6.83
C ALA A 72 7.78 -12.67 -6.43
N SER A 73 6.46 -12.84 -6.37
CA SER A 73 5.83 -14.14 -6.08
C SER A 73 6.23 -15.20 -7.11
N LYS A 74 6.32 -14.82 -8.41
CA LYS A 74 6.78 -15.74 -9.46
C LYS A 74 8.28 -16.07 -9.34
N GLN A 75 9.12 -15.07 -9.04
CA GLN A 75 10.57 -15.26 -8.97
C GLN A 75 10.99 -16.09 -7.75
N PHE A 76 10.37 -15.83 -6.60
CA PHE A 76 10.80 -16.41 -5.32
C PHE A 76 9.94 -17.58 -4.84
N GLY A 77 8.83 -17.90 -5.50
CA GLY A 77 7.97 -19.03 -5.14
C GLY A 77 8.70 -20.38 -5.17
N GLN A 78 9.65 -20.56 -6.10
CA GLN A 78 10.51 -21.75 -6.17
C GLN A 78 11.43 -21.92 -4.94
N HIS A 79 11.66 -20.85 -4.19
CA HIS A 79 12.44 -20.85 -2.94
C HIS A 79 11.54 -20.92 -1.70
N GLU A 80 10.26 -21.26 -1.85
CA GLU A 80 9.27 -21.32 -0.77
C GLU A 80 9.11 -19.98 -0.03
N ILE A 81 9.25 -18.88 -0.76
CA ILE A 81 9.00 -17.52 -0.27
C ILE A 81 7.70 -17.00 -0.87
N ARG A 82 6.70 -16.77 -0.03
CA ARG A 82 5.41 -16.23 -0.44
C ARG A 82 5.45 -14.70 -0.40
N VAL A 83 5.25 -14.05 -1.53
CA VAL A 83 5.05 -12.58 -1.58
C VAL A 83 3.57 -12.29 -1.83
N SER A 84 2.96 -11.43 -1.01
CA SER A 84 1.56 -11.02 -1.13
C SER A 84 1.36 -9.55 -0.77
N THR A 85 0.18 -9.01 -1.06
CA THR A 85 -0.23 -7.66 -0.65
C THR A 85 -1.47 -7.71 0.23
N VAL A 86 -1.58 -6.75 1.14
CA VAL A 86 -2.87 -6.36 1.76
C VAL A 86 -3.31 -5.03 1.15
N SER A 87 -4.61 -4.90 0.88
CA SER A 87 -5.19 -3.71 0.23
C SER A 87 -6.28 -3.10 1.09
N PRO A 88 -5.93 -2.26 2.08
CA PRO A 88 -6.92 -1.56 2.89
C PRO A 88 -7.78 -0.62 2.03
N PHE A 89 -9.05 -0.53 2.40
CA PHE A 89 -9.92 0.59 2.02
C PHE A 89 -9.60 1.82 2.90
N ALA A 90 -10.29 2.94 2.68
CA ALA A 90 -10.13 4.11 3.51
C ALA A 90 -10.49 3.81 4.99
N VAL A 91 -9.65 4.31 5.90
CA VAL A 91 -9.77 4.14 7.35
C VAL A 91 -9.57 5.52 7.99
N ALA A 92 -10.34 5.85 9.02
CA ALA A 92 -10.10 7.04 9.83
C ALA A 92 -8.83 6.85 10.65
N THR A 93 -7.76 7.50 10.22
CA THR A 93 -6.43 7.48 10.85
C THR A 93 -5.96 8.92 10.96
N PRO A 94 -4.99 9.24 11.84
CA PRO A 94 -4.44 10.60 11.89
C PRO A 94 -3.96 11.10 10.51
N LEU A 95 -3.40 10.22 9.67
CA LEU A 95 -3.00 10.54 8.30
C LEU A 95 -4.19 11.02 7.46
N THR A 96 -5.28 10.25 7.42
CA THR A 96 -6.45 10.57 6.58
C THR A 96 -7.25 11.74 7.13
N CYS A 97 -7.34 11.88 8.46
CA CYS A 97 -7.94 13.05 9.13
C CYS A 97 -7.20 14.34 8.76
N ASN A 98 -5.87 14.33 8.89
CA ASN A 98 -5.03 15.48 8.54
C ASN A 98 -5.06 15.79 7.05
N TYR A 99 -5.10 14.77 6.19
CA TYR A 99 -5.14 14.99 4.75
C TYR A 99 -6.46 15.57 4.28
N LEU A 100 -7.58 15.04 4.78
CA LEU A 100 -8.93 15.48 4.38
C LEU A 100 -9.42 16.69 5.17
N GLN A 101 -8.69 17.10 6.22
CA GLN A 101 -9.09 18.18 7.14
C GLN A 101 -10.44 17.90 7.79
N MET A 102 -10.63 16.65 8.23
CA MET A 102 -11.86 16.13 8.82
C MET A 102 -11.52 15.41 10.12
N ASP A 103 -12.42 15.44 11.09
CA ASP A 103 -12.24 14.65 12.30
C ASP A 103 -12.48 13.16 12.04
N ALA A 104 -12.00 12.31 12.97
CA ALA A 104 -12.09 10.87 12.83
C ALA A 104 -13.55 10.38 12.78
N GLU A 105 -14.44 11.00 13.55
CA GLU A 105 -15.84 10.60 13.65
C GLU A 105 -16.61 10.89 12.35
N GLU A 106 -16.30 12.01 11.69
CA GLU A 106 -16.85 12.40 10.41
C GLU A 106 -16.38 11.44 9.30
N LEU A 107 -15.07 11.14 9.25
CA LEU A 107 -14.52 10.18 8.30
C LEU A 107 -15.06 8.77 8.51
N GLU A 108 -15.23 8.34 9.76
CA GLU A 108 -15.85 7.05 10.05
C GLU A 108 -17.28 6.98 9.54
N LYS A 109 -18.10 8.02 9.74
CA LYS A 109 -19.48 8.03 9.21
C LYS A 109 -19.50 7.92 7.68
N ILE A 110 -18.51 8.52 7.00
CA ILE A 110 -18.39 8.44 5.53
C ILE A 110 -17.96 7.03 5.08
N TYR A 111 -17.04 6.39 5.79
CA TYR A 111 -16.51 5.09 5.40
C TYR A 111 -17.35 3.91 5.91
N GLN A 112 -18.09 4.06 7.01
CA GLN A 112 -18.88 3.02 7.67
C GLN A 112 -19.81 2.23 6.72
N PRO A 113 -20.50 2.84 5.74
CA PRO A 113 -21.33 2.10 4.78
C PRO A 113 -20.52 1.17 3.86
N HIS A 114 -19.22 1.43 3.71
CA HIS A 114 -18.32 0.78 2.77
C HIS A 114 -17.26 -0.11 3.44
N THR A 115 -17.20 -0.13 4.78
CA THR A 115 -16.22 -0.90 5.56
C THR A 115 -16.86 -2.07 6.30
N SER A 116 -16.20 -3.23 6.25
CA SER A 116 -16.62 -4.41 7.03
C SER A 116 -16.28 -4.31 8.52
N LEU A 117 -15.34 -3.44 8.89
CA LEU A 117 -14.94 -3.20 10.29
C LEU A 117 -15.72 -2.00 10.83
N LYS A 118 -16.59 -2.22 11.82
CA LYS A 118 -17.41 -1.19 12.46
C LYS A 118 -16.91 -0.95 13.88
N GLY A 119 -16.76 0.32 14.27
CA GLY A 119 -16.46 0.72 15.65
C GLY A 119 -15.03 0.49 16.14
N SER A 120 -14.07 0.32 15.22
CA SER A 120 -12.65 0.20 15.54
C SER A 120 -11.92 1.49 15.16
N ILE A 121 -11.98 2.49 16.04
CA ILE A 121 -11.07 3.65 15.96
C ILE A 121 -9.68 3.11 16.31
N LEU A 122 -8.70 3.33 15.44
CA LEU A 122 -7.30 3.09 15.81
C LEU A 122 -6.89 4.21 16.78
N GLU A 123 -6.96 3.92 18.08
CA GLU A 123 -6.34 4.76 19.10
C GLU A 123 -4.83 4.84 18.84
N GLU A 124 -4.23 6.01 19.05
CA GLU A 124 -2.78 6.19 18.90
C GLU A 124 -2.05 5.25 19.89
N LEU A 125 -1.14 4.41 19.36
CA LEU A 125 -0.22 3.59 20.17
C LEU A 125 0.91 4.42 20.77
#